data_AF-A0A4P0AME9-F1
#
_entry.id   AF-A0A4P0AME9-F1
#
_cell.length_a   1.000
_cell.length_b   1.000
_cell.length_c   1.000
_cell.angle_alpha   90.00
_cell.angle_beta   90.00
_cell.angle_gamma   90.00
#
_symmetry.space_group_name_H-M   'P 1'
#
loop_
_entity.id
_entity.type
_entity.pdbx_description
1 polymer ?
#
loop_
_entity_poly.entity_id
_entity_poly.type
_entity_poly.pdbx_seq_one_letter_code
_entity_poly.pdbx_strand_id
1 'polypeptide(L)'
;MNKDLIETPRFNFFIGDEVLLKGKIVGFDVDENKCVENVVRLEYGQTLNVPNNNIYITDDIVDKSKIKVVVPQFVADWYEENKDSFEFNVCDWIAFRDEAKKSENREFNNWINNSRENPIQTLVNMNQFGYEVEKEKRYLVTLKNRQPLVKSQSGSTLYFSQDITARNYKGTQKELEDAKFGWVFDCEGIDIEEVE
;
A
#
# COMPACT_ATOMS: atom_id res chain seq x y z
N MET A 1 -46.13 8.57 31.96
CA MET A 1 -45.17 8.62 30.84
C MET A 1 -44.69 10.06 30.74
N ASN A 2 -43.42 10.32 31.03
CA ASN A 2 -42.92 11.69 31.23
C ASN A 2 -42.81 12.41 29.88
N LYS A 3 -43.44 13.59 29.74
CA LYS A 3 -43.54 14.32 28.45
C LYS A 3 -42.17 14.71 27.90
N ASP A 4 -41.16 14.84 28.76
CA ASP A 4 -39.80 15.23 28.41
C ASP A 4 -39.06 14.20 27.55
N LEU A 5 -39.51 12.93 27.53
CA LEU A 5 -38.88 11.85 26.74
C LEU A 5 -39.36 11.80 25.27
N ILE A 6 -40.43 12.53 24.92
CA ILE A 6 -41.04 12.48 23.57
C ILE A 6 -40.46 13.57 22.67
N GLU A 7 -39.89 14.64 23.24
CA GLU A 7 -39.30 15.78 22.50
C GLU A 7 -37.76 15.70 22.38
N THR A 8 -37.12 14.66 22.92
CA THR A 8 -35.66 14.53 22.95
C THR A 8 -35.11 14.00 21.61
N PRO A 9 -33.95 14.48 21.11
CA PRO A 9 -33.31 13.96 19.90
C PRO A 9 -33.18 12.44 19.97
N ARG A 10 -33.44 11.76 18.85
CA ARG A 10 -33.34 10.30 18.73
C ARG A 10 -32.00 9.83 19.32
N PHE A 11 -32.06 9.09 20.42
CA PHE A 11 -30.89 8.40 20.94
C PHE A 11 -30.41 7.41 19.88
N ASN A 12 -29.21 7.63 19.34
CA ASN A 12 -28.62 6.76 18.32
C ASN A 12 -27.99 5.48 18.92
N PHE A 13 -28.00 5.35 20.25
CA PHE A 13 -27.33 4.31 21.00
C PHE A 13 -28.24 3.81 22.13
N PHE A 14 -28.11 2.53 22.49
CA PHE A 14 -28.88 1.86 23.53
C PHE A 14 -28.05 1.65 24.80
N ILE A 15 -28.73 1.48 25.93
CA ILE A 15 -28.06 1.09 27.19
C ILE A 15 -27.43 -0.29 26.99
N GLY A 16 -26.13 -0.39 27.26
CA GLY A 16 -25.35 -1.61 27.08
C GLY A 16 -24.47 -1.60 25.82
N ASP A 17 -24.59 -0.59 24.95
CA ASP A 17 -23.68 -0.45 23.82
C ASP A 17 -22.25 -0.15 24.30
N GLU A 18 -21.28 -0.87 23.73
CA GLU A 18 -19.86 -0.55 23.88
C GLU A 18 -19.53 0.68 23.03
N VAL A 19 -18.82 1.65 23.62
CA VAL A 19 -18.51 2.93 22.97
C VAL A 19 -17.05 3.30 23.10
N LEU A 20 -16.51 3.93 22.07
CA LEU A 20 -15.19 4.57 22.08
C LEU A 20 -15.37 6.09 22.10
N LEU A 21 -14.78 6.75 23.10
CA LEU A 21 -14.88 8.20 23.26
C LEU A 21 -13.62 8.87 22.70
N LYS A 22 -13.82 9.90 21.87
CA LYS A 22 -12.72 10.66 21.29
C LYS A 22 -12.22 11.73 22.27
N GLY A 23 -10.92 11.70 22.57
CA GLY A 23 -10.26 12.65 23.46
C GLY A 23 -8.75 12.71 23.27
N LYS A 24 -8.09 13.59 24.02
CA LYS A 24 -6.62 13.73 24.06
C LYS A 24 -6.11 13.56 25.48
N ILE A 25 -5.03 12.81 25.66
CA ILE A 25 -4.31 12.78 26.95
C ILE A 25 -3.66 14.16 27.14
N VAL A 26 -3.98 14.80 28.27
CA VAL A 26 -3.49 16.14 28.64
C VAL A 26 -2.65 16.13 29.91
N GLY A 27 -2.55 14.99 30.58
CA GLY A 27 -1.74 14.83 31.78
C GLY A 27 -1.83 13.41 32.35
N PHE A 28 -1.13 13.21 33.46
CA PHE A 28 -1.16 12.00 34.25
C PHE A 28 -1.47 12.37 35.69
N ASP A 29 -2.28 11.56 36.35
CA ASP A 29 -2.64 11.69 37.75
C ASP A 29 -2.25 10.42 38.52
N VAL A 30 -2.19 10.50 39.84
CA VAL A 30 -1.93 9.35 40.70
C VAL A 30 -3.09 9.20 41.67
N ASP A 31 -3.80 8.08 41.57
CA ASP A 31 -4.96 7.81 42.42
C ASP A 31 -4.55 7.48 43.88
N GLU A 32 -5.55 7.31 44.73
CA GLU A 32 -5.36 6.98 46.16
C GLU A 32 -4.63 5.64 46.37
N ASN A 33 -4.66 4.73 45.39
CA ASN A 33 -3.99 3.43 45.41
C ASN A 33 -2.57 3.48 44.81
N LYS A 34 -2.08 4.67 44.44
CA LYS A 34 -0.79 4.89 43.76
C LYS A 34 -0.73 4.30 42.35
N CYS A 35 -1.87 4.13 41.69
CA CYS A 35 -1.94 3.80 40.27
C CYS A 35 -1.88 5.08 39.43
N VAL A 36 -1.15 5.03 38.32
CA VAL A 36 -1.11 6.13 37.34
C VAL A 36 -2.36 6.07 36.48
N GLU A 37 -3.11 7.17 36.46
CA GLU A 37 -4.27 7.37 35.59
C GLU A 37 -3.96 8.41 34.51
N ASN A 38 -4.59 8.25 33.34
CA ASN A 38 -4.49 9.21 32.25
C ASN A 38 -5.57 10.27 32.41
N VAL A 39 -5.18 11.53 32.32
CA VAL A 39 -6.12 12.64 32.29
C VAL A 39 -6.48 12.91 30.82
N VAL A 40 -7.68 12.52 30.40
CA VAL A 40 -8.16 12.63 29.01
C VAL A 40 -9.17 13.77 28.89
N ARG A 41 -8.88 14.74 28.02
CA ARG A 41 -9.82 15.81 27.64
C ARG A 41 -10.61 15.40 26.40
N LEU A 42 -11.93 15.25 26.56
CA LEU A 42 -12.87 14.95 25.49
C LEU A 42 -13.14 16.20 24.63
N GLU A 43 -13.57 16.02 23.39
CA GLU A 43 -13.77 17.13 22.44
C GLU A 43 -14.82 18.16 22.90
N TYR A 44 -15.88 17.70 23.59
CA TYR A 44 -16.89 18.59 24.15
C TYR A 44 -16.45 19.29 25.44
N GLY A 45 -15.19 19.08 25.87
CA GLY A 45 -14.51 19.88 26.89
C GLY A 45 -14.36 19.23 28.27
N GLN A 46 -15.09 18.14 28.55
CA GLN A 46 -14.96 17.42 29.83
C GLN A 46 -13.62 16.68 29.92
N THR A 47 -13.09 16.60 31.14
CA THR A 47 -11.89 15.82 31.46
C THR A 47 -12.28 14.58 32.27
N LEU A 48 -11.69 13.44 31.94
CA LEU A 48 -11.85 12.16 32.63
C LEU A 48 -10.48 11.66 33.11
N ASN A 49 -10.42 11.09 34.31
CA ASN A 49 -9.31 10.24 34.72
C ASN A 49 -9.62 8.80 34.31
N VAL A 50 -8.72 8.17 33.57
CA VAL A 50 -8.94 6.87 32.94
C VAL A 50 -7.74 5.95 33.21
N PRO A 51 -7.95 4.75 33.77
CA PRO A 51 -6.89 3.78 33.97
C PRO A 51 -6.19 3.42 32.67
N ASN A 52 -4.88 3.12 32.72
CA ASN A 52 -4.10 2.72 31.55
C ASN A 52 -4.75 1.58 30.75
N ASN A 53 -5.31 0.56 31.41
CA ASN A 53 -5.93 -0.60 30.74
C ASN A 53 -7.21 -0.28 29.96
N ASN A 54 -7.75 0.94 30.13
CA ASN A 54 -8.96 1.42 29.47
C ASN A 54 -8.67 2.48 28.40
N ILE A 55 -7.39 2.78 28.14
CA ILE A 55 -6.96 3.67 27.07
C ILE A 55 -6.58 2.84 25.85
N TYR A 56 -7.20 3.16 24.73
CA TYR A 56 -6.82 2.70 23.40
C TYR A 56 -6.43 3.93 22.60
N ILE A 57 -5.19 3.96 22.09
CA ILE A 57 -4.81 4.99 21.12
C ILE A 57 -5.39 4.64 19.75
N THR A 58 -5.44 5.61 18.85
CA THR A 58 -5.92 5.37 17.47
C THR A 58 -5.21 4.20 16.80
N ASP A 59 -3.96 3.97 17.16
CA ASP A 59 -3.13 2.88 16.66
C ASP A 59 -3.58 1.49 17.16
N ASP A 60 -4.27 1.41 18.30
CA ASP A 60 -4.83 0.17 18.85
C ASP A 60 -6.19 -0.17 18.23
N ILE A 61 -6.89 0.84 17.71
CA ILE A 61 -8.25 0.73 17.15
C ILE A 61 -8.20 0.48 15.64
N VAL A 62 -7.23 1.09 14.95
CA VAL A 62 -7.01 0.84 13.54
C VAL A 62 -6.21 -0.46 13.42
N ASP A 63 -6.82 -1.47 12.78
CA ASP A 63 -6.12 -2.68 12.36
C ASP A 63 -5.02 -2.29 11.35
N LYS A 64 -3.84 -1.95 11.87
CA LYS A 64 -2.68 -1.51 11.08
C LYS A 64 -2.25 -2.58 10.06
N SER A 65 -2.64 -3.84 10.26
CA SER A 65 -2.44 -4.90 9.26
C SER A 65 -3.23 -4.70 7.96
N LYS A 66 -4.23 -3.79 7.96
CA LYS A 66 -4.96 -3.33 6.77
C LYS A 66 -4.38 -2.07 6.14
N ILE A 67 -3.38 -1.44 6.75
CA ILE A 67 -2.64 -0.30 6.19
C ILE A 67 -1.35 -0.82 5.53
N LYS A 68 -1.45 -1.92 4.78
CA LYS A 68 -0.32 -2.32 3.94
C LYS A 68 -0.16 -1.29 2.84
N VAL A 69 1.07 -0.82 2.65
CA VAL A 69 1.38 0.01 1.50
C VAL A 69 1.48 -0.87 0.25
N VAL A 70 0.87 -0.43 -0.85
CA VAL A 70 1.04 -1.08 -2.15
C VAL A 70 2.27 -0.46 -2.81
N VAL A 71 3.23 -1.29 -3.22
CA VAL A 71 4.50 -0.82 -3.78
C VAL A 71 4.85 -1.55 -5.08
N PRO A 72 5.60 -0.92 -6.00
CA PRO A 72 6.12 -1.60 -7.19
C PRO A 72 7.05 -2.77 -6.83
N GLN A 73 7.13 -3.78 -7.71
CA GLN A 73 7.97 -4.97 -7.50
C GLN A 73 9.44 -4.63 -7.25
N PHE A 74 10.03 -3.69 -8.00
CA PHE A 74 11.43 -3.30 -7.81
C PHE A 74 11.71 -2.66 -6.44
N VAL A 75 10.70 -2.07 -5.78
CA VAL A 75 10.82 -1.53 -4.41
C VAL A 75 10.78 -2.66 -3.40
N ALA A 76 9.89 -3.64 -3.60
CA ALA A 76 9.80 -4.83 -2.78
C ALA A 76 11.09 -5.67 -2.85
N ASP A 77 11.63 -5.88 -4.04
CA ASP A 77 12.87 -6.64 -4.25
C ASP A 77 14.04 -6.01 -3.50
N TRP A 78 14.23 -4.69 -3.66
CA TRP A 78 15.25 -3.97 -2.92
C TRP A 78 15.02 -4.05 -1.40
N TYR A 79 13.77 -3.89 -0.95
CA TYR A 79 13.44 -3.95 0.47
C TYR A 79 13.76 -5.33 1.06
N GLU A 80 13.39 -6.43 0.42
CA GLU A 80 13.66 -7.79 0.92
C GLU A 80 15.16 -8.11 1.02
N GLU A 81 15.97 -7.58 0.09
CA GLU A 81 17.43 -7.69 0.14
C GLU A 81 18.07 -6.84 1.26
N ASN A 82 17.40 -5.76 1.69
CA ASN A 82 17.96 -4.74 2.58
C ASN A 82 17.20 -4.58 3.93
N LYS A 83 16.18 -5.40 4.22
CA LYS A 83 15.37 -5.30 5.45
C LYS A 83 16.17 -5.66 6.71
N ASP A 84 17.17 -6.53 6.60
CA ASP A 84 18.03 -6.90 7.72
C ASP A 84 18.98 -5.75 8.02
N SER A 85 18.85 -5.11 9.19
CA SER A 85 19.49 -3.81 9.48
C SER A 85 18.95 -2.66 8.61
N PHE A 86 17.64 -2.64 8.38
CA PHE A 86 16.92 -1.67 7.55
C PHE A 86 17.41 -0.21 7.68
N GLU A 87 17.47 0.34 8.90
CA GLU A 87 17.90 1.73 9.11
C GLU A 87 19.31 2.00 8.58
N PHE A 88 20.24 1.06 8.80
CA PHE A 88 21.60 1.16 8.30
C PHE A 88 21.63 1.09 6.78
N ASN A 89 20.94 0.12 6.17
CA ASN A 89 20.96 -0.07 4.72
C ASN A 89 20.30 1.10 3.96
N VAL A 90 19.21 1.66 4.49
CA VAL A 90 18.59 2.88 3.93
C VAL A 90 19.54 4.07 4.01
N CYS A 91 20.14 4.31 5.18
CA CYS A 91 21.11 5.39 5.37
C CYS A 91 22.34 5.22 4.46
N ASP A 92 22.89 4.00 4.42
CA ASP A 92 24.04 3.65 3.60
C ASP A 92 23.70 3.90 2.12
N TRP A 93 22.57 3.42 1.61
CA TRP A 93 22.17 3.60 0.21
C TRP A 93 22.06 5.07 -0.23
N ILE A 94 21.46 5.91 0.64
CA ILE A 94 21.33 7.35 0.41
C ILE A 94 22.70 8.02 0.42
N ALA A 95 23.58 7.63 1.35
CA ALA A 95 24.93 8.16 1.47
C ALA A 95 25.90 7.60 0.40
N PHE A 96 25.61 6.43 -0.17
CA PHE A 96 26.52 5.66 -1.01
C PHE A 96 26.83 6.38 -2.33
N ARG A 97 28.10 6.30 -2.77
CA ARG A 97 28.57 6.82 -4.08
C ARG A 97 29.02 5.75 -5.06
N ASP A 98 28.72 4.48 -4.80
CA ASP A 98 29.00 3.42 -5.77
C ASP A 98 27.98 3.48 -6.91
N GLU A 99 28.41 4.12 -7.99
CA GLU A 99 27.60 4.32 -9.19
C GLU A 99 27.32 2.99 -9.92
N ALA A 100 28.16 1.96 -9.76
CA ALA A 100 27.95 0.67 -10.42
C ALA A 100 26.78 -0.08 -9.78
N LYS A 101 26.79 -0.21 -8.44
CA LYS A 101 25.68 -0.82 -7.69
C LYS A 101 24.38 -0.02 -7.88
N LYS A 102 24.49 1.31 -7.99
CA LYS A 102 23.33 2.16 -8.28
C LYS A 102 22.78 2.00 -9.70
N SER A 103 23.66 1.77 -10.67
CA SER A 103 23.29 1.54 -12.07
C SER A 103 22.59 0.19 -12.27
N GLU A 104 22.98 -0.84 -11.52
CA GLU A 104 22.29 -2.14 -11.50
C GLU A 104 20.86 -2.00 -10.92
N ASN A 105 20.69 -1.17 -9.90
CA ASN A 105 19.41 -0.87 -9.26
C ASN A 105 18.78 0.44 -9.76
N ARG A 106 18.81 0.68 -11.08
CA ARG A 106 18.44 1.98 -11.66
C ARG A 106 16.99 2.40 -11.35
N GLU A 107 16.04 1.47 -11.39
CA GLU A 107 14.62 1.76 -11.12
C GLU A 107 14.42 2.21 -9.67
N PHE A 108 14.96 1.44 -8.72
CA PHE A 108 14.94 1.80 -7.31
C PHE A 108 15.67 3.13 -7.05
N ASN A 109 16.83 3.36 -7.69
CA ASN A 109 17.56 4.62 -7.52
C ASN A 109 16.82 5.84 -8.09
N ASN A 110 16.16 5.69 -9.22
CA ASN A 110 15.33 6.78 -9.75
C ASN A 110 14.15 7.06 -8.80
N TRP A 111 13.53 6.00 -8.27
CA TRP A 111 12.40 6.09 -7.36
C TRP A 111 12.77 6.72 -6.01
N ILE A 112 13.83 6.26 -5.34
CA ILE A 112 14.25 6.78 -4.02
C ILE A 112 14.67 8.25 -4.09
N ASN A 113 15.16 8.72 -5.25
CA ASN A 113 15.53 10.12 -5.47
C ASN A 113 14.33 11.00 -5.91
N ASN A 114 13.16 10.43 -6.16
CA ASN A 114 11.95 11.16 -6.52
C ASN A 114 11.15 11.55 -5.26
N SER A 115 11.44 12.74 -4.72
CA SER A 115 10.80 13.23 -3.49
C SER A 115 9.29 13.47 -3.59
N ARG A 116 8.71 13.49 -4.80
CA ARG A 116 7.26 13.65 -4.98
C ARG A 116 6.46 12.44 -4.49
N GLU A 117 7.09 11.28 -4.43
CA GLU A 117 6.45 10.00 -4.06
C GLU A 117 6.75 9.55 -2.63
N ASN A 118 7.38 10.43 -1.81
CA ASN A 118 7.75 10.17 -0.42
C ASN A 118 8.40 8.80 -0.17
N PRO A 119 9.46 8.42 -0.92
CA PRO A 119 9.99 7.06 -0.93
C PRO A 119 10.51 6.57 0.43
N ILE A 120 11.10 7.46 1.24
CA ILE A 120 11.54 7.14 2.61
C ILE A 120 10.37 6.79 3.51
N GLN A 121 9.28 7.55 3.44
CA GLN A 121 8.06 7.27 4.20
C GLN A 121 7.46 5.93 3.77
N THR A 122 7.47 5.62 2.47
CA THR A 122 7.02 4.33 1.94
C THR A 122 7.82 3.18 2.52
N LEU A 123 9.16 3.24 2.49
CA LEU A 123 10.01 2.20 3.07
C LEU A 123 9.79 2.02 4.58
N VAL A 124 9.63 3.12 5.33
CA VAL A 124 9.31 3.08 6.76
C VAL A 124 7.96 2.40 6.99
N ASN A 125 6.95 2.73 6.20
CA ASN A 125 5.62 2.12 6.30
C ASN A 125 5.65 0.63 5.92
N MET A 126 6.43 0.23 4.91
CA MET A 126 6.64 -1.18 4.56
C MET A 126 7.19 -1.97 5.76
N ASN A 127 8.15 -1.40 6.48
CA ASN A 127 8.73 -2.02 7.66
C ASN A 127 7.77 -2.06 8.85
N GLN A 128 7.02 -0.99 9.10
CA GLN A 128 6.10 -0.88 10.23
C GLN A 128 4.82 -1.70 10.08
N PHE A 129 4.23 -1.72 8.89
CA PHE A 129 2.88 -2.23 8.65
C PHE A 129 2.83 -3.41 7.67
N GLY A 130 3.97 -3.79 7.08
CA GLY A 130 4.01 -4.68 5.94
C GLY A 130 3.58 -3.99 4.65
N TYR A 131 3.59 -4.76 3.56
CA TYR A 131 3.28 -4.23 2.23
C TYR A 131 2.64 -5.28 1.33
N GLU A 132 2.03 -4.82 0.25
CA GLU A 132 1.59 -5.63 -0.88
C GLU A 132 2.33 -5.17 -2.13
N VAL A 133 2.64 -6.10 -3.02
CA VAL A 133 3.25 -5.73 -4.31
C VAL A 133 2.13 -5.41 -5.30
N GLU A 134 2.28 -4.29 -6.00
CA GLU A 134 1.41 -3.91 -7.10
C GLU A 134 1.43 -5.03 -8.15
N LYS A 135 0.25 -5.60 -8.44
CA LYS A 135 0.14 -6.59 -9.51
C LYS A 135 0.49 -5.92 -10.83
N GLU A 136 1.58 -6.36 -11.45
CA GLU A 136 1.93 -5.86 -12.79
C GLU A 136 0.78 -6.13 -13.76
N LYS A 137 0.29 -5.07 -14.39
CA LYS A 137 -0.72 -5.16 -15.45
C LYS A 137 -0.19 -6.03 -16.59
N ARG A 138 -0.96 -7.05 -16.94
CA ARG A 138 -0.67 -7.89 -18.10
C ARG A 138 -1.65 -7.57 -19.20
N TYR A 139 -1.20 -7.75 -20.44
CA TYR A 139 -1.98 -7.42 -21.61
C TYR A 139 -2.06 -8.64 -22.51
N LEU A 140 -3.28 -8.90 -22.99
CA LEU A 140 -3.53 -9.75 -24.14
C LEU A 140 -3.60 -8.85 -25.36
N VAL A 141 -2.78 -9.16 -26.37
CA VAL A 141 -2.69 -8.37 -27.60
C VAL A 141 -3.27 -9.20 -28.74
N THR A 142 -4.23 -8.63 -29.46
CA THR A 142 -4.91 -9.31 -30.58
C THR A 142 -5.03 -8.35 -31.74
N LEU A 143 -4.76 -8.79 -32.97
CA LEU A 143 -5.10 -7.99 -34.14
C LEU A 143 -6.62 -7.95 -34.31
N LYS A 144 -7.18 -6.87 -34.89
CA LYS A 144 -8.63 -6.75 -35.15
C LYS A 144 -9.23 -7.90 -35.97
N ASN A 145 -8.41 -8.63 -36.72
CA ASN A 145 -8.83 -9.84 -37.44
C ASN A 145 -8.77 -11.13 -36.57
N ARG A 146 -8.70 -10.98 -35.24
CA ARG A 146 -8.71 -12.05 -34.21
C ARG A 146 -7.45 -12.88 -34.10
N GLN A 147 -6.35 -12.46 -34.71
CA GLN A 147 -5.07 -13.15 -34.59
C GLN A 147 -4.39 -12.80 -33.26
N PRO A 148 -4.15 -13.77 -32.35
CA PRO A 148 -3.56 -13.48 -31.05
C PRO A 148 -2.04 -13.32 -31.16
N LEU A 149 -1.47 -12.48 -30.30
CA LEU A 149 -0.03 -12.44 -30.06
C LEU A 149 0.38 -13.69 -29.26
N VAL A 150 1.35 -14.45 -29.76
CA VAL A 150 1.84 -15.65 -29.11
C VAL A 150 3.35 -15.60 -28.92
N LYS A 151 3.85 -16.35 -27.94
CA LYS A 151 5.27 -16.54 -27.70
C LYS A 151 5.72 -17.88 -28.27
N SER A 152 6.84 -17.89 -28.96
CA SER A 152 7.42 -19.13 -29.50
C SER A 152 7.67 -20.15 -28.39
N GLN A 153 7.69 -21.44 -28.74
CA GLN A 153 8.01 -22.50 -27.77
C GLN A 153 9.40 -22.34 -27.16
N SER A 154 10.35 -21.74 -27.90
CA SER A 154 11.69 -21.38 -27.41
C SER A 154 11.70 -20.19 -26.45
N GLY A 155 10.57 -19.50 -26.25
CA GLY A 155 10.45 -18.32 -25.39
C GLY A 155 11.09 -17.04 -25.95
N SER A 156 11.76 -17.11 -27.11
CA SER A 156 12.64 -16.06 -27.61
C SER A 156 11.97 -15.05 -28.55
N THR A 157 10.76 -15.31 -29.03
CA THR A 157 10.14 -14.47 -30.08
C THR A 157 8.63 -14.37 -29.91
N LEU A 158 8.10 -13.14 -29.99
CA LEU A 158 6.68 -12.85 -30.06
C LEU A 158 6.25 -12.68 -31.53
N TYR A 159 5.08 -13.19 -31.89
CA TYR A 159 4.50 -13.04 -33.24
C TYR A 159 2.98 -13.23 -33.21
N PHE A 160 2.29 -12.69 -34.20
CA PHE A 160 0.84 -12.91 -34.34
C PHE A 160 0.57 -14.26 -35.01
N SER A 161 -0.16 -15.13 -34.31
CA SER A 161 -0.53 -16.45 -34.81
C SER A 161 -1.61 -16.34 -35.89
N GLN A 162 -1.54 -17.18 -36.93
CA GLN A 162 -2.67 -17.38 -37.85
C GLN A 162 -3.75 -18.30 -37.27
N ASP A 163 -3.38 -19.12 -36.28
CA ASP A 163 -4.34 -19.89 -35.52
C ASP A 163 -5.03 -18.97 -34.49
N ILE A 164 -6.27 -18.59 -34.81
CA ILE A 164 -7.13 -17.74 -33.96
C ILE A 164 -7.50 -18.41 -32.63
N THR A 165 -7.27 -19.72 -32.49
CA THR A 165 -7.53 -20.48 -31.27
C THR A 165 -6.28 -20.66 -30.39
N ALA A 166 -5.13 -20.17 -30.86
CA ALA A 166 -3.88 -20.26 -30.11
C ALA A 166 -3.97 -19.48 -28.80
N ARG A 167 -3.32 -20.01 -27.76
CA ARG A 167 -3.28 -19.39 -26.43
C ARG A 167 -2.53 -18.06 -26.51
N ASN A 168 -3.26 -16.97 -26.30
CA ASN A 168 -2.71 -15.62 -26.32
C ASN A 168 -1.67 -15.46 -25.20
N TYR A 169 -0.56 -14.80 -25.53
CA TYR A 169 0.52 -14.50 -24.59
C TYR A 169 0.08 -13.38 -23.64
N LYS A 170 0.23 -13.61 -22.34
CA LYS A 170 0.04 -12.60 -21.30
C LYS A 170 1.38 -11.94 -21.02
N GLY A 171 1.61 -10.75 -21.60
CA GLY A 171 2.84 -10.00 -21.41
C GLY A 171 2.62 -8.74 -20.59
N THR A 172 3.62 -8.30 -19.83
CA THR A 172 3.61 -6.95 -19.24
C THR A 172 3.96 -5.91 -20.31
N GLN A 173 3.67 -4.64 -20.06
CA GLN A 173 4.06 -3.57 -20.98
C GLN A 173 5.57 -3.59 -21.24
N LYS A 174 6.38 -3.74 -20.18
CA LYS A 174 7.84 -3.80 -20.26
C LYS A 174 8.32 -4.99 -21.12
N GLU A 175 7.75 -6.18 -20.94
CA GLU A 175 8.08 -7.35 -21.77
C GLU A 175 7.77 -7.12 -23.26
N LEU A 176 6.66 -6.44 -23.56
CA LEU A 176 6.27 -6.11 -24.93
C LEU A 176 7.21 -5.06 -25.53
N GLU A 177 7.56 -4.02 -24.76
CA GLU A 177 8.52 -2.99 -25.18
C GLU A 177 9.92 -3.59 -25.43
N ASP A 178 10.43 -4.41 -24.52
CA ASP A 178 11.72 -5.10 -24.64
C ASP A 178 11.75 -6.04 -25.85
N ALA A 179 10.61 -6.68 -26.17
CA ALA A 179 10.46 -7.51 -27.36
C ALA A 179 10.28 -6.71 -28.66
N LYS A 180 10.33 -5.37 -28.62
CA LYS A 180 10.06 -4.44 -29.75
C LYS A 180 8.61 -4.47 -30.25
N PHE A 181 7.69 -4.89 -29.40
CA PHE A 181 6.24 -4.84 -29.62
C PHE A 181 5.57 -3.64 -28.95
N GLY A 182 6.30 -2.67 -28.39
CA GLY A 182 5.71 -1.48 -27.75
C GLY A 182 4.76 -0.67 -28.65
N TRP A 183 4.94 -0.72 -29.97
CA TRP A 183 4.06 -0.06 -30.95
C TRP A 183 2.60 -0.52 -30.91
N VAL A 184 2.31 -1.68 -30.32
CA VAL A 184 0.95 -2.22 -30.26
C VAL A 184 0.00 -1.32 -29.47
N PHE A 185 0.51 -0.59 -28.47
CA PHE A 185 -0.26 0.33 -27.64
C PHE A 185 -0.74 1.58 -28.37
N ASP A 186 -0.07 1.95 -29.47
CA ASP A 186 -0.40 3.14 -30.27
C ASP A 186 -1.09 2.79 -31.60
N CYS A 187 -1.45 1.52 -31.82
CA CYS A 187 -1.97 1.04 -33.10
C CYS A 187 -3.48 0.80 -33.05
N GLU A 188 -4.25 1.57 -33.82
CA GLU A 188 -5.71 1.35 -33.97
C GLU A 188 -6.09 -0.02 -34.54
N GLY A 189 -5.15 -0.73 -35.17
CA GLY A 189 -5.36 -2.08 -35.71
C GLY A 189 -5.29 -3.21 -34.66
N ILE A 190 -5.01 -2.86 -33.41
CA ILE A 190 -4.80 -3.79 -32.29
C ILE A 190 -5.92 -3.63 -31.26
N ASP A 191 -6.40 -4.76 -30.77
CA ASP A 191 -7.23 -4.86 -29.59
C ASP A 191 -6.34 -5.29 -28.40
N ILE A 192 -6.31 -4.47 -27.35
CA ILE A 192 -5.57 -4.71 -26.11
C ILE A 192 -6.56 -4.93 -24.97
N GLU A 193 -6.41 -6.04 -24.26
CA GLU A 193 -7.18 -6.36 -23.07
C GLU A 193 -6.24 -6.44 -21.86
N GLU A 194 -6.47 -5.60 -20.85
CA GLU A 194 -5.78 -5.67 -19.56
C GLU A 194 -6.32 -6.87 -18.76
N VAL A 195 -5.41 -7.71 -18.24
CA VAL A 195 -5.73 -8.91 -17.48
C VAL A 195 -4.89 -9.00 -16.21
N GLU A 196 -5.43 -9.68 -15.19
CA GLU A 196 -4.68 -10.14 -14.02
C GLU A 196 -3.81 -11.39 -14.31
#